data_AF-A0A1H8SML6-F1
#
_entry.id   AF-A0A1H8SML6-F1
#
_cell.length_a   1.000
_cell.length_b   1.000
_cell.length_c   1.000
_cell.angle_alpha   90.00
_cell.angle_beta   90.00
_cell.angle_gamma   90.00
#
_symmetry.space_group_name_H-M   'P 1'
#
loop_
_entity.id
_entity.type
_entity.pdbx_description
1 polymer ?
#
loop_
_entity_poly.entity_id
_entity_poly.type
_entity_poly.pdbx_seq_one_letter_code
_entity_poly.pdbx_strand_id
1 'polypeptide(L)'
;MGVKHAREYVDILGELKEALNSIGDGYLFFEMETADWEQLEEPQRLELMEALADDVFYALGEDPVIHVGGGIVTYRPKHHIIEVSVDEKESRIIRLI
;
A
#
# COMPACT_ATOMS: atom_id res chain seq x y z
N MET A 1 6.02 -14.79 6.61
CA MET A 1 5.06 -15.61 5.81
C MET A 1 4.12 -14.63 5.14
N GLY A 2 4.04 -14.59 3.81
CA GLY A 2 3.30 -13.52 3.09
C GLY A 2 1.77 -13.65 3.14
N VAL A 3 1.09 -12.58 2.70
CA VAL A 3 -0.37 -12.53 2.51
C VAL A 3 -0.83 -13.68 1.61
N LYS A 4 -1.88 -14.39 2.01
CA LYS A 4 -2.46 -15.47 1.19
C LYS A 4 -3.39 -14.89 0.13
N HIS A 5 -3.09 -15.15 -1.14
CA HIS A 5 -3.90 -14.77 -2.29
C HIS A 5 -4.08 -15.95 -3.26
N ALA A 6 -5.16 -15.91 -4.04
CA ALA A 6 -5.45 -16.87 -5.11
C ALA A 6 -5.53 -16.21 -6.50
N ARG A 7 -5.54 -14.87 -6.56
CA ARG A 7 -5.39 -14.08 -7.80
C ARG A 7 -3.93 -13.81 -8.13
N GLU A 8 -3.72 -13.33 -9.36
CA GLU A 8 -2.42 -12.86 -9.86
C GLU A 8 -1.86 -11.77 -8.96
N TYR A 9 -0.61 -11.96 -8.53
CA TYR A 9 0.07 -11.03 -7.62
C TYR A 9 0.19 -9.63 -8.21
N VAL A 10 0.53 -9.54 -9.50
CA VAL A 10 0.66 -8.28 -10.24
C VAL A 10 -0.62 -7.45 -10.22
N ASP A 11 -1.80 -8.08 -10.33
CA ASP A 11 -3.07 -7.36 -10.28
C ASP A 11 -3.31 -6.77 -8.89
N ILE A 12 -3.10 -7.57 -7.85
CA ILE A 12 -3.27 -7.15 -6.45
C ILE A 12 -2.30 -6.00 -6.12
N LEU A 13 -1.05 -6.14 -6.55
CA LEU A 13 -0.02 -5.13 -6.33
C LEU A 13 -0.35 -3.83 -7.07
N GLY A 14 -0.88 -3.92 -8.29
CA GLY A 14 -1.36 -2.77 -9.06
C GLY A 14 -2.49 -2.03 -8.35
N GLU A 15 -3.51 -2.75 -7.89
CA GLU A 15 -4.63 -2.17 -7.12
C GLU A 15 -4.15 -1.54 -5.80
N LEU A 16 -3.20 -2.19 -5.12
CA LEU A 16 -2.60 -1.68 -3.89
C LEU A 16 -1.78 -0.41 -4.15
N LYS A 17 -0.95 -0.41 -5.19
CA LYS A 17 -0.17 0.76 -5.62
C LYS A 17 -1.08 1.95 -5.92
N GLU A 18 -2.17 1.75 -6.65
CA GLU A 18 -3.14 2.81 -6.92
C GLU A 18 -3.82 3.34 -5.65
N ALA A 19 -4.15 2.44 -4.71
CA ALA A 19 -4.74 2.83 -3.44
C ALA A 19 -3.75 3.64 -2.58
N LEU A 20 -2.49 3.20 -2.49
CA LEU A 20 -1.42 3.89 -1.77
C LEU A 20 -1.10 5.26 -2.39
N ASN A 21 -1.05 5.33 -3.72
CA ASN A 21 -0.83 6.60 -4.44
C ASN A 21 -1.99 7.60 -4.19
N SER A 22 -3.19 7.09 -3.88
CA SER A 22 -4.33 7.95 -3.53
C SER A 22 -4.23 8.55 -2.12
N ILE A 23 -3.40 8.01 -1.24
CA ILE A 23 -3.10 8.59 0.08
C ILE A 23 -2.24 9.85 -0.09
N GLY A 24 -1.31 9.84 -1.05
CA GLY A 24 -0.48 11.00 -1.40
C GLY A 24 0.73 11.22 -0.48
N ASP A 25 0.72 10.71 0.76
CA ASP A 25 1.83 10.80 1.73
C ASP A 25 2.44 9.44 2.10
N GLY A 26 2.24 8.42 1.25
CA GLY A 26 2.77 7.08 1.49
C GLY A 26 4.30 6.98 1.56
N TYR A 27 5.03 7.96 1.03
CA TYR A 27 6.49 8.07 1.17
C TYR A 27 6.95 8.19 2.65
N LEU A 28 6.07 8.66 3.55
CA LEU A 28 6.35 8.74 4.98
C LEU A 28 6.59 7.35 5.61
N PHE A 29 6.10 6.28 4.99
CA PHE A 29 6.38 4.90 5.42
C PHE A 29 7.88 4.57 5.38
N PHE A 30 8.62 5.17 4.44
CA PHE A 30 10.07 5.01 4.36
C PHE A 30 10.85 5.95 5.28
N GLU A 31 10.19 6.61 6.22
CA GLU A 31 10.76 7.68 7.05
C GLU A 31 11.40 8.81 6.21
N MET A 32 10.93 8.96 4.98
CA MET A 32 11.46 9.91 4.01
C MET A 32 10.83 11.29 4.22
N GLU A 33 11.64 12.34 4.19
CA GLU A 33 11.13 13.71 4.32
C GLU A 33 10.36 14.14 3.06
N THR A 34 9.30 14.93 3.25
CA THR A 34 8.54 15.51 2.13
C THR A 34 9.42 16.31 1.18
N ALA A 35 10.47 16.97 1.69
CA ALA A 35 11.42 17.72 0.87
C ALA A 35 12.22 16.83 -0.10
N ASP A 36 12.53 15.60 0.31
CA ASP A 36 13.20 14.63 -0.57
C ASP A 36 12.21 14.07 -1.60
N TRP A 37 10.95 13.89 -1.22
CA TRP A 37 9.90 13.40 -2.12
C TRP A 37 9.57 14.42 -3.20
N GLU A 38 9.52 15.70 -2.83
CA GLU A 38 9.30 16.81 -3.75
C GLU A 38 10.43 16.96 -4.77
N GLN A 39 11.66 16.56 -4.43
CA GLN A 39 12.80 16.56 -5.33
C GLN A 39 12.79 15.40 -6.34
N LEU A 40 12.03 14.34 -6.09
CA LEU A 40 11.92 13.22 -7.01
C LEU A 40 11.08 13.59 -8.24
N GLU A 41 11.54 13.17 -9.41
CA GLU A 41 10.75 13.24 -10.64
C GLU A 41 9.63 12.19 -10.63
N GLU A 42 8.58 12.43 -11.40
CA GLU A 42 7.42 11.52 -11.54
C GLU A 42 7.80 10.03 -11.75
N PRO A 43 8.74 9.66 -12.66
CA PRO A 43 9.15 8.26 -12.81
C PRO A 43 9.79 7.68 -11.55
N GLN A 44 10.59 8.45 -10.81
CA GLN A 44 11.22 8.00 -9.57
C GLN A 44 10.18 7.79 -8.46
N ARG A 45 9.18 8.68 -8.39
CA ARG A 45 8.05 8.53 -7.48
C ARG A 45 7.25 7.27 -7.78
N LEU A 46 7.02 6.95 -9.05
CA LEU A 46 6.31 5.75 -9.47
C LEU A 46 7.05 4.46 -9.10
N GLU A 47 8.38 4.43 -9.28
CA GLU A 47 9.22 3.30 -8.86
C GLU A 47 9.19 3.13 -7.33
N LEU A 48 9.28 4.24 -6.59
CA LEU A 48 9.25 4.21 -5.13
C LEU A 48 7.90 3.75 -4.58
N MET A 49 6.79 4.15 -5.20
CA MET A 49 5.45 3.65 -4.85
C MET A 49 5.26 2.18 -5.18
N GLU A 50 5.96 1.66 -6.20
CA GLU A 50 5.92 0.24 -6.53
C GLU A 50 6.67 -0.61 -5.50
N ALA A 51 7.86 -0.17 -5.11
CA ALA A 51 8.60 -0.77 -4.00
C ALA A 51 7.80 -0.72 -2.70
N LEU A 52 7.15 0.43 -2.41
CA LEU A 52 6.28 0.58 -1.24
C LEU A 52 5.14 -0.44 -1.22
N ALA A 53 4.45 -0.63 -2.34
CA ALA A 53 3.35 -1.56 -2.41
C ALA A 53 3.82 -3.00 -2.15
N ASP A 54 4.99 -3.37 -2.65
CA ASP A 54 5.60 -4.69 -2.44
C ASP A 54 5.98 -4.90 -0.97
N ASP A 55 6.66 -3.92 -0.38
CA ASP A 55 7.07 -3.94 1.03
C ASP A 55 5.87 -3.99 1.98
N VAL A 56 4.85 -3.16 1.74
CA VAL A 56 3.60 -3.17 2.53
C VAL A 56 2.90 -4.52 2.38
N PHE A 57 2.80 -5.06 1.16
CA PHE A 57 2.17 -6.37 0.95
C PHE A 57 2.90 -7.49 1.70
N TYR A 58 4.23 -7.48 1.67
CA TYR A 58 5.03 -8.46 2.39
C TYR A 58 4.86 -8.32 3.90
N ALA A 59 4.97 -7.09 4.41
CA ALA A 59 4.81 -6.78 5.83
C ALA A 59 3.39 -7.12 6.34
N LEU A 60 2.35 -6.97 5.52
CA LEU A 60 0.97 -7.36 5.85
C LEU A 60 0.82 -8.86 6.15
N GLY A 61 1.75 -9.69 5.67
CA GLY A 61 1.80 -11.11 5.99
C GLY A 61 2.21 -11.38 7.44
N GLU A 62 2.96 -10.47 8.06
CA GLU A 62 3.42 -10.58 9.44
C GLU A 62 2.60 -9.72 10.40
N ASP A 63 2.36 -8.46 10.03
CA ASP A 63 1.48 -7.55 10.76
C ASP A 63 0.24 -7.21 9.93
N PRO A 64 -0.97 -7.65 10.31
CA PRO A 64 -2.16 -7.42 9.53
C PRO A 64 -2.60 -5.95 9.46
N VAL A 65 -1.99 -5.01 10.21
CA VAL A 65 -2.34 -3.59 10.16
C VAL A 65 -1.07 -2.74 10.03
N ILE A 66 -0.96 -2.03 8.92
CA ILE A 66 0.17 -1.14 8.62
C ILE A 66 -0.33 0.29 8.45
N HIS A 67 0.37 1.24 9.05
CA HIS A 67 0.11 2.66 8.88
C HIS A 67 1.04 3.21 7.79
N VAL A 68 0.47 3.88 6.79
CA VAL A 68 1.21 4.42 5.64
C VAL A 68 0.81 5.88 5.49
N GLY A 69 1.66 6.78 5.98
CA GLY A 69 1.35 8.21 6.07
C GLY A 69 0.06 8.47 6.86
N GLY A 70 -0.90 9.17 6.24
CA GLY A 70 -2.25 9.41 6.77
C GLY A 70 -3.24 8.26 6.54
N GLY A 71 -2.83 7.19 5.86
CA GLY A 71 -3.67 6.03 5.57
C GLY A 71 -3.38 4.81 6.44
N ILE A 72 -4.34 3.88 6.48
CA ILE A 72 -4.24 2.61 7.20
C ILE A 72 -4.53 1.46 6.24
N VAL A 73 -3.59 0.52 6.13
CA VAL A 73 -3.73 -0.70 5.34
C VAL A 73 -3.98 -1.88 6.28
N THR A 74 -5.11 -2.55 6.11
CA THR A 74 -5.54 -3.67 6.95
C THR A 74 -5.75 -4.92 6.12
N TYR A 75 -4.98 -5.97 6.42
CA TYR A 75 -5.18 -7.29 5.86
C TYR A 75 -6.20 -8.10 6.68
N ARG A 76 -7.27 -8.56 6.01
CA ARG A 76 -8.33 -9.38 6.62
C ARG A 76 -8.32 -10.78 6.01
N PRO A 77 -7.51 -11.73 6.55
CA PRO A 77 -7.37 -13.07 5.99
C PRO A 77 -8.68 -13.87 5.97
N LYS A 78 -9.58 -13.64 6.94
CA LYS A 78 -10.90 -14.30 6.99
C LYS A 78 -11.82 -13.95 5.82
N HIS A 79 -11.64 -12.76 5.26
CA HIS A 79 -12.46 -12.24 4.17
C HIS A 79 -11.71 -12.22 2.83
N HIS A 80 -10.43 -12.63 2.83
CA HIS A 80 -9.56 -12.57 1.65
C HIS A 80 -9.50 -11.18 1.01
N ILE A 81 -9.40 -10.14 1.85
CA ILE A 81 -9.30 -8.75 1.37
C ILE A 81 -8.18 -7.98 2.06
N ILE A 82 -7.67 -6.97 1.38
CA ILE A 82 -6.88 -5.87 1.93
C ILE A 82 -7.74 -4.61 1.87
N GLU A 83 -7.83 -3.89 2.98
CA GLU A 83 -8.58 -2.64 3.10
C GLU A 83 -7.58 -1.50 3.26
N VAL A 84 -7.62 -0.51 2.37
CA VAL A 84 -6.79 0.69 2.41
C VAL A 84 -7.70 1.86 2.74
N SER A 85 -7.56 2.41 3.94
CA SER A 85 -8.33 3.58 4.40
C SER A 85 -7.51 4.83 4.18
N VAL A 86 -8.09 5.80 3.47
CA VAL A 86 -7.54 7.12 3.17
C VAL A 86 -8.40 8.15 3.92
N ASP A 87 -7.80 8.78 4.94
CA ASP A 87 -8.30 10.02 5.55
C ASP A 87 -9.77 9.96 6.08
N GLU A 88 -10.10 8.88 6.81
CA GLU A 88 -11.40 8.56 7.44
C GLU A 88 -12.66 8.57 6.54
N LYS A 89 -12.54 8.95 5.27
CA LYS A 89 -13.66 9.20 4.35
C LYS A 89 -13.70 8.22 3.18
N GLU A 90 -12.55 7.72 2.74
CA GLU A 90 -12.48 6.79 1.62
C GLU A 90 -11.77 5.51 2.02
N SER A 91 -12.37 4.36 1.70
CA SER A 91 -11.76 3.05 1.90
C SER A 91 -11.77 2.31 0.57
N ARG A 92 -10.61 1.80 0.15
CA ARG A 92 -10.48 0.91 -1.00
C ARG A 92 -10.36 -0.52 -0.52
N ILE A 93 -11.09 -1.42 -1.16
CA ILE A 93 -11.10 -2.85 -0.82
C ILE A 93 -10.53 -3.61 -2.01
N ILE A 94 -9.42 -4.30 -1.76
CA ILE A 94 -8.71 -5.12 -2.73
C ILE A 94 -9.03 -6.58 -2.42
N ARG A 95 -9.56 -7.32 -3.39
CA ARG A 95 -9.93 -8.73 -3.23
C ARG A 95 -8.78 -9.63 -3.66
N LEU A 96 -8.47 -10.61 -2.82
CA LEU A 96 -7.36 -11.54 -3.02
C LEU A 96 -7.78 -12.86 -3.67
N ILE A 97 -9.09 -13.04 -3.92
CA ILE A 97 -9.71 -14.21 -4.56
C ILE A 97 -10.66 -13.78 -5.66
#